data_AF-A0AAX4P1J6-F1
#
_entry.id   AF-A0AAX4P1J6-F1
#
_cell.length_a   1.000
_cell.length_b   1.000
_cell.length_c   1.000
_cell.angle_alpha   90.00
_cell.angle_beta   90.00
_cell.angle_gamma   90.00
#
_symmetry.space_group_name_H-M   'P 1'
#
loop_
_entity.id
_entity.type
_entity.pdbx_description
1 polymer ?
#
loop_
_entity_poly.entity_id
_entity_poly.type
_entity_poly.pdbx_seq_one_letter_code
_entity_poly.pdbx_strand_id
1 'polypeptide(L)'
;MEDVELGNSLEEDRVALESRQENSDAVVLDAAYDVPWSKIRDLVFLDRAEDGVYNAFLREMSYFDIKVGDFGQEGQRERVVSFKISSPMGSVGPKEVDAEDTQIIVLENACGLIMESSCKTSKVMYSNSFRVCVQHKVMQTADSPQRCRLRCTLHVNFIKSVMGMIKKQIRTETVKQMHRKYSMLSDCINRALAPGSNPPAAEVNGNLSTTPSLDADGPGPTPAGEPAGTSLGHRRNVSSTNLQRDTSKSESKVTGWLLKRSNTLRKWNTRYCEFNFASGRFEWRKRPDDMEPNGFMMINRFTEIQNKGLQRGVQPHGMEECGFIILYENKKYHFSADTERASTMWCTAMKEYVQKCTSVLVNKRTSFDDSPTMMVQFSLGEAVDLHHLQVHLDDEKKSERRAYFRMSVGHHIKRSKTVRTGKSTCGAWNQTFCFPIVIDENPELHIKGEECFGDGPYEMGKAIGMCSLPLWAFPPDQPVKFWACLRSSGHISSPISGKVQVHLLITETVHDWEDRDSGDLFHEPVSLNSTSVKEGTDEMRENSRKENHSLLSLLCCGLRKGRKPAEQKYQLLEDLDDL
;
A
#
# COMPACT_ATOMS: atom_id res chain seq x y z
N MET A 1 60.33 38.35 2.50
CA MET A 1 59.06 38.35 3.22
C MET A 1 58.18 37.41 2.45
N GLU A 2 58.20 36.14 2.85
CA GLU A 2 57.25 35.15 2.34
C GLU A 2 55.92 35.48 3.02
N ASP A 3 54.89 35.75 2.22
CA ASP A 3 53.53 35.91 2.71
C ASP A 3 53.13 34.60 3.37
N VAL A 4 53.09 34.63 4.71
CA VAL A 4 52.54 33.55 5.51
C VAL A 4 51.06 33.49 5.17
N GLU A 5 50.67 32.52 4.34
CA GLU A 5 49.27 32.14 4.15
C GLU A 5 48.71 31.83 5.54
N LEU A 6 47.97 32.79 6.10
CA LEU A 6 47.16 32.60 7.29
C LEU A 6 46.18 31.48 6.96
N GLY A 7 46.52 30.26 7.40
CA GLY A 7 45.69 29.09 7.19
C GLY A 7 44.26 29.39 7.62
N ASN A 8 43.30 29.13 6.72
CA ASN A 8 41.89 29.27 6.99
C ASN A 8 41.57 28.66 8.37
N SER A 9 40.80 29.39 9.17
CA SER A 9 40.41 28.88 10.49
C SER A 9 39.62 27.59 10.29
N LEU A 10 39.85 26.58 11.14
CA LEU A 10 39.06 25.32 11.12
C LEU A 10 37.55 25.59 11.16
N GLU A 11 37.14 26.71 11.77
CA GLU A 11 35.74 27.13 11.79
C GLU A 11 35.25 27.57 10.40
N GLU A 12 36.07 28.27 9.62
CA GLU A 12 35.72 28.67 8.24
C GLU A 12 35.59 27.43 7.35
N ASP A 13 36.48 26.46 7.50
CA ASP A 13 36.42 25.17 6.81
C ASP A 13 35.13 24.40 7.14
N ARG A 14 34.72 24.41 8.41
CA ARG A 14 33.47 23.78 8.85
C ARG A 14 32.25 24.52 8.29
N VAL A 15 32.22 25.85 8.38
CA VAL A 15 31.15 26.69 7.84
C VAL A 15 31.02 26.51 6.31
N ALA A 16 32.13 26.35 5.59
CA ALA A 16 32.11 26.06 4.16
C ALA A 16 31.40 24.74 3.82
N LEU A 17 31.59 23.70 4.64
CA LEU A 17 30.88 22.42 4.49
C LEU A 17 29.40 22.54 4.86
N GLU A 18 29.09 23.25 5.94
CA GLU A 18 27.72 23.41 6.46
C GLU A 18 26.84 24.28 5.57
N SER A 19 27.40 25.36 5.01
CA SER A 19 26.69 26.32 4.17
C SER A 19 26.24 25.76 2.82
N ARG A 20 26.76 24.61 2.38
CA ARG A 20 26.35 23.97 1.13
C ARG A 20 24.92 23.45 1.25
N GLN A 21 24.01 24.06 0.50
CA GLN A 21 22.59 23.74 0.52
C GLN A 21 22.31 22.29 0.07
N GLU A 22 21.62 21.53 0.92
CA GLU A 22 21.13 20.18 0.62
C GLU A 22 19.78 20.29 -0.13
N ASN A 23 19.81 20.32 -1.46
CA ASN A 23 18.59 20.20 -2.26
C ASN A 23 18.20 18.72 -2.35
N SER A 24 17.39 18.23 -1.41
CA SER A 24 17.08 16.80 -1.31
C SER A 24 15.59 16.49 -1.40
N ASP A 25 15.27 15.42 -2.13
CA ASP A 25 13.97 14.76 -2.07
C ASP A 25 13.88 13.85 -0.83
N ALA A 26 15.02 13.33 -0.32
CA ALA A 26 15.10 12.50 0.88
C ALA A 26 16.52 12.43 1.47
N VAL A 27 16.63 12.15 2.78
CA VAL A 27 17.87 11.73 3.45
C VAL A 27 17.92 10.21 3.44
N VAL A 28 18.88 9.60 2.73
CA VAL A 28 18.94 8.14 2.54
C VAL A 28 19.90 7.44 3.51
N LEU A 29 20.81 8.19 4.13
CA LEU A 29 21.67 7.74 5.22
C LEU A 29 22.06 8.92 6.08
N ASP A 30 22.04 8.72 7.39
CA ASP A 30 22.58 9.67 8.36
C ASP A 30 23.14 8.89 9.55
N ALA A 31 24.45 8.67 9.54
CA ALA A 31 25.13 7.80 10.49
C ALA A 31 26.37 8.48 11.07
N ALA A 32 26.57 8.31 12.38
CA ALA A 32 27.78 8.72 13.08
C ALA A 32 28.72 7.51 13.24
N TYR A 33 30.01 7.74 13.07
CA TYR A 33 31.06 6.74 13.23
C TYR A 33 32.13 7.24 14.19
N ASP A 34 32.64 6.35 15.03
CA ASP A 34 33.69 6.64 16.01
C ASP A 34 35.08 6.48 15.39
N VAL A 35 35.28 7.09 14.23
CA VAL A 35 36.57 7.22 13.53
C VAL A 35 36.71 8.62 12.91
N PRO A 36 37.95 9.07 12.60
CA PRO A 36 38.16 10.29 11.85
C PRO A 36 37.47 10.25 10.48
N TRP A 37 36.99 11.41 10.01
CA TRP A 37 36.31 11.52 8.71
C TRP A 37 37.16 11.03 7.54
N SER A 38 38.49 11.23 7.61
CA SER A 38 39.45 10.77 6.61
C SER A 38 39.43 9.25 6.45
N LYS A 39 39.19 8.50 7.54
CA LYS A 39 39.08 7.04 7.48
C LYS A 39 37.84 6.61 6.71
N ILE A 40 36.70 7.26 6.90
CA ILE A 40 35.48 7.00 6.12
C ILE A 40 35.67 7.40 4.66
N ARG A 41 36.30 8.55 4.39
CA ARG A 41 36.67 8.96 3.03
C ARG A 41 37.48 7.86 2.34
N ASP A 42 38.52 7.38 3.01
CA ASP A 42 39.43 6.41 2.43
C ASP A 42 38.72 5.07 2.20
N LEU A 43 37.94 4.57 3.15
CA LEU A 43 37.22 3.29 3.03
C LEU A 43 36.12 3.30 1.94
N VAL A 44 35.39 4.40 1.83
CA VAL A 44 34.18 4.45 0.98
C VAL A 44 34.46 5.04 -0.38
N PHE A 45 35.31 6.07 -0.46
CA PHE A 45 35.49 6.83 -1.69
C PHE A 45 36.85 6.59 -2.34
N LEU A 46 37.93 6.38 -1.58
CA LEU A 46 39.27 6.25 -2.17
C LEU A 46 39.82 4.82 -2.19
N ASP A 47 39.13 3.87 -1.58
CA ASP A 47 39.57 2.48 -1.51
C ASP A 47 39.59 1.85 -2.91
N ARG A 48 40.77 1.36 -3.30
CA ARG A 48 41.04 0.73 -4.59
C ARG A 48 41.17 -0.78 -4.49
N ALA A 49 41.20 -1.34 -3.29
CA ALA A 49 41.36 -2.77 -3.13
C ALA A 49 40.14 -3.49 -3.73
N GLU A 50 40.37 -4.58 -4.46
CA GLU A 50 39.28 -5.42 -4.97
C GLU A 50 38.41 -5.94 -3.81
N ASP A 51 39.03 -6.20 -2.67
CA ASP A 51 38.39 -6.56 -1.39
C ASP A 51 38.14 -5.38 -0.45
N GLY A 52 38.23 -4.17 -1.00
CA GLY A 52 37.91 -2.93 -0.32
C GLY A 52 36.43 -2.81 0.02
N VAL A 53 36.11 -1.97 1.02
CA VAL A 53 34.74 -1.83 1.55
C VAL A 53 33.77 -1.40 0.45
N TYR A 54 34.21 -0.48 -0.42
CA TYR A 54 33.39 0.00 -1.52
C TYR A 54 33.09 -1.10 -2.56
N ASN A 55 34.09 -1.90 -2.95
CA ASN A 55 33.89 -3.01 -3.89
C ASN A 55 33.04 -4.14 -3.27
N ALA A 56 33.24 -4.45 -1.99
CA ALA A 56 32.40 -5.40 -1.25
C ALA A 56 30.93 -4.94 -1.22
N PHE A 57 30.70 -3.65 -0.94
CA PHE A 57 29.38 -3.04 -1.00
C PHE A 57 28.73 -3.18 -2.39
N LEU A 58 29.45 -2.87 -3.47
CA LEU A 58 28.91 -2.99 -4.83
C LEU A 58 28.58 -4.46 -5.19
N ARG A 59 29.41 -5.41 -4.75
CA ARG A 59 29.16 -6.86 -4.91
C ARG A 59 27.92 -7.33 -4.16
N GLU A 60 27.75 -6.92 -2.90
CA GLU A 60 26.59 -7.30 -2.08
C GLU A 60 25.28 -6.71 -2.61
N MET A 61 25.35 -5.55 -3.27
CA MET A 61 24.22 -5.00 -4.03
C MET A 61 23.89 -5.80 -5.30
N SER A 62 24.60 -6.91 -5.55
CA SER A 62 24.46 -7.75 -6.74
C SER A 62 24.70 -6.96 -8.03
N TYR A 63 25.71 -6.09 -8.02
CA TYR A 63 26.17 -5.41 -9.23
C TYR A 63 27.23 -6.26 -9.94
N PHE A 64 27.22 -6.21 -11.27
CA PHE A 64 28.09 -7.01 -12.13
C PHE A 64 28.97 -6.11 -12.99
N ASP A 65 30.05 -6.66 -13.55
CA ASP A 65 30.99 -5.96 -14.44
C ASP A 65 31.43 -4.59 -13.90
N ILE A 66 31.68 -4.51 -12.59
CA ILE A 66 32.03 -3.27 -11.89
C ILE A 66 33.39 -2.79 -12.37
N LYS A 67 33.44 -1.55 -12.85
CA LYS A 67 34.67 -0.82 -13.18
C LYS A 67 34.65 0.52 -12.47
N VAL A 68 35.53 0.69 -11.49
CA VAL A 68 35.72 1.92 -10.74
C VAL A 68 36.86 2.71 -11.39
N GLY A 69 36.56 3.86 -11.98
CA GLY A 69 37.58 4.76 -12.51
C GLY A 69 38.37 5.46 -11.39
N ASP A 70 39.57 5.93 -11.72
CA ASP A 70 40.37 6.75 -10.81
C ASP A 70 39.85 8.19 -10.75
N PHE A 71 40.02 8.83 -9.59
CA PHE A 71 40.05 10.29 -9.54
C PHE A 71 41.35 10.74 -10.22
N GLY A 72 41.26 11.55 -11.28
CA GLY A 72 42.39 11.80 -12.18
C GLY A 72 43.60 12.47 -11.52
N GLN A 73 44.80 12.25 -12.08
CA GLN A 73 46.09 12.61 -11.48
C GLN A 73 46.42 14.12 -11.49
N GLU A 74 45.65 14.96 -12.19
CA GLU A 74 45.91 16.40 -12.33
C GLU A 74 44.72 17.25 -11.82
N GLY A 75 44.39 17.14 -10.53
CA GLY A 75 43.32 17.95 -9.93
C GLY A 75 41.91 17.61 -10.42
N GLN A 76 41.75 16.52 -11.19
CA GLN A 76 40.46 16.02 -11.60
C GLN A 76 39.77 15.34 -10.40
N ARG A 77 38.83 16.08 -9.83
CA ARG A 77 37.97 15.65 -8.73
C ARG A 77 36.81 14.75 -9.18
N GLU A 78 36.83 14.29 -10.44
CA GLU A 78 35.78 13.48 -11.04
C GLU A 78 36.29 12.07 -11.34
N ARG A 79 35.45 11.07 -11.10
CA ARG A 79 35.62 9.70 -11.57
C ARG A 79 34.30 9.12 -12.08
N VAL A 80 34.39 8.05 -12.86
CA VAL A 80 33.22 7.32 -13.36
C VAL A 80 33.25 5.89 -12.87
N VAL A 81 32.14 5.43 -12.29
CA VAL A 81 31.93 4.04 -11.89
C VAL A 81 30.88 3.44 -12.82
N SER A 82 31.27 2.43 -13.60
CA SER A 82 30.35 1.72 -14.50
C SER A 82 30.09 0.32 -13.99
N PHE A 83 28.83 -0.12 -14.04
CA PHE A 83 28.40 -1.42 -13.53
C PHE A 83 27.07 -1.83 -14.17
N LYS A 84 26.73 -3.10 -14.07
CA LYS A 84 25.42 -3.63 -14.46
C LYS A 84 24.62 -3.98 -13.22
N ILE A 85 23.31 -3.78 -13.29
CA ILE A 85 22.37 -4.18 -12.24
C ILE A 85 21.34 -5.15 -12.81
N SER A 86 20.92 -6.11 -12.01
CA SER A 86 19.74 -6.92 -12.34
C SER A 86 18.53 -6.01 -12.48
N SER A 87 17.80 -6.16 -13.57
CA SER A 87 16.68 -5.30 -13.89
C SER A 87 15.58 -5.42 -12.83
N PRO A 88 15.13 -4.29 -12.26
CA PRO A 88 14.06 -4.30 -11.28
C PRO A 88 12.70 -4.67 -11.90
N MET A 89 12.60 -4.77 -13.24
CA MET A 89 11.34 -4.99 -13.95
C MET A 89 10.91 -6.48 -14.05
N GLY A 90 11.64 -7.40 -13.43
CA GLY A 90 11.29 -8.82 -13.39
C GLY A 90 11.21 -9.45 -14.79
N SER A 91 10.08 -10.11 -15.11
CA SER A 91 9.90 -10.83 -16.39
C SER A 91 9.61 -9.94 -17.60
N VAL A 92 9.43 -8.62 -17.41
CA VAL A 92 9.08 -7.68 -18.48
C VAL A 92 10.19 -6.65 -18.63
N GLY A 93 11.12 -6.89 -19.54
CA GLY A 93 12.23 -5.98 -19.84
C GLY A 93 13.58 -6.70 -20.01
N PRO A 94 14.66 -5.97 -20.30
CA PRO A 94 16.00 -6.54 -20.28
C PRO A 94 16.29 -7.06 -18.86
N LYS A 95 16.94 -8.22 -18.73
CA LYS A 95 17.28 -8.84 -17.44
C LYS A 95 18.37 -8.07 -16.68
N GLU A 96 19.18 -7.34 -17.41
CA GLU A 96 20.31 -6.56 -16.91
C GLU A 96 20.27 -5.18 -17.57
N VAL A 97 20.66 -4.17 -16.80
CA VAL A 97 20.75 -2.80 -17.31
C VAL A 97 22.10 -2.20 -16.94
N ASP A 98 22.71 -1.52 -17.91
CA ASP A 98 23.99 -0.83 -17.71
C ASP A 98 23.74 0.48 -16.96
N ALA A 99 24.56 0.76 -15.95
CA ALA A 99 24.51 1.95 -15.13
C ALA A 99 25.90 2.61 -15.08
N GLU A 100 25.89 3.93 -15.07
CA GLU A 100 27.07 4.76 -14.95
C GLU A 100 26.84 5.77 -13.83
N ASP A 101 27.74 5.82 -12.87
CA ASP A 101 27.73 6.74 -11.73
C ASP A 101 28.95 7.65 -11.80
N THR A 102 28.71 8.90 -12.15
CA THR A 102 29.74 9.95 -12.17
C THR A 102 29.85 10.55 -10.77
N GLN A 103 31.04 10.53 -10.17
CA GLN A 103 31.29 11.00 -8.81
C GLN A 103 32.29 12.14 -8.82
N ILE A 104 31.93 13.27 -8.22
CA ILE A 104 32.70 14.51 -8.21
C ILE A 104 32.92 14.96 -6.77
N ILE A 105 34.18 15.08 -6.35
CA ILE A 105 34.55 15.74 -5.09
C ILE A 105 34.36 17.25 -5.28
N VAL A 106 33.32 17.80 -4.66
CA VAL A 106 33.01 19.23 -4.78
C VAL A 106 33.86 20.04 -3.83
N LEU A 107 33.97 19.58 -2.58
CA LEU A 107 34.73 20.25 -1.53
C LEU A 107 35.44 19.20 -0.68
N GLU A 108 36.71 19.46 -0.39
CA GLU A 108 37.52 18.68 0.54
C GLU A 108 38.44 19.66 1.27
N ASN A 109 38.40 19.64 2.60
CA ASN A 109 39.21 20.51 3.46
C ASN A 109 39.58 19.76 4.75
N ALA A 110 40.11 20.45 5.76
CA ALA A 110 40.57 19.80 6.99
C ALA A 110 39.43 19.13 7.80
N CYS A 111 38.19 19.59 7.63
CA CYS A 111 37.04 19.19 8.44
C CYS A 111 36.14 18.14 7.77
N GLY A 112 36.33 17.85 6.48
CA GLY A 112 35.43 16.93 5.78
C GLY A 112 35.49 16.93 4.26
N LEU A 113 34.50 16.25 3.69
CA LEU A 113 34.33 15.99 2.27
C LEU A 113 32.85 16.17 1.87
N ILE A 114 32.62 16.83 0.73
CA ILE A 114 31.38 16.78 -0.02
C ILE A 114 31.64 16.19 -1.40
N MET A 115 30.99 15.08 -1.70
CA MET A 115 31.05 14.41 -3.00
C MET A 115 29.65 14.27 -3.60
N GLU A 116 29.48 14.74 -4.82
CA GLU A 116 28.24 14.62 -5.58
C GLU A 116 28.35 13.46 -6.58
N SER A 117 27.39 12.55 -6.52
CA SER A 117 27.22 11.42 -7.42
C SER A 117 26.03 11.67 -8.32
N SER A 118 26.14 11.31 -9.60
CA SER A 118 25.09 11.39 -10.58
C SER A 118 25.03 10.07 -11.34
N CYS A 119 24.01 9.27 -11.02
CA CYS A 119 23.81 7.97 -11.64
C CYS A 119 22.79 8.04 -12.78
N LYS A 120 23.17 7.45 -13.92
CA LYS A 120 22.35 7.22 -15.10
C LYS A 120 22.25 5.73 -15.37
N THR A 121 21.03 5.23 -15.41
CA THR A 121 20.72 3.83 -15.77
C THR A 121 20.19 3.79 -17.19
N SER A 122 20.80 3.03 -18.09
CA SER A 122 20.31 2.82 -19.45
C SER A 122 19.18 1.80 -19.50
N LYS A 123 18.41 1.77 -20.60
CA LYS A 123 17.43 0.70 -20.93
C LYS A 123 16.27 0.48 -19.94
N VAL A 124 16.21 1.20 -18.81
CA VAL A 124 15.03 1.26 -17.94
C VAL A 124 13.98 2.20 -18.51
N MET A 125 12.71 2.01 -18.15
CA MET A 125 11.66 2.94 -18.54
C MET A 125 12.00 4.36 -18.06
N TYR A 126 11.87 5.33 -18.98
CA TYR A 126 12.20 6.74 -18.74
C TYR A 126 13.68 7.04 -18.42
N SER A 127 14.61 6.13 -18.68
CA SER A 127 16.06 6.30 -18.44
C SER A 127 16.63 7.64 -18.93
N ASN A 128 16.14 8.14 -20.05
CA ASN A 128 16.61 9.38 -20.67
C ASN A 128 15.90 10.63 -20.15
N SER A 129 15.02 10.49 -19.16
CA SER A 129 14.16 11.56 -18.65
C SER A 129 14.52 12.01 -17.25
N PHE A 130 15.33 11.24 -16.51
CA PHE A 130 15.79 11.61 -15.18
C PHE A 130 17.20 11.04 -14.91
N ARG A 131 17.86 11.61 -13.91
CA ARG A 131 19.09 11.09 -13.31
C ARG A 131 18.96 11.12 -11.79
N VAL A 132 19.67 10.23 -11.12
CA VAL A 132 19.63 10.14 -9.66
C VAL A 132 20.89 10.78 -9.11
N CYS A 133 20.73 11.87 -8.37
CA CYS A 133 21.85 12.60 -7.78
C CYS A 133 21.92 12.31 -6.28
N VAL A 134 23.11 11.99 -5.76
CA VAL A 134 23.34 11.80 -4.33
C VAL A 134 24.50 12.67 -3.88
N GLN A 135 24.26 13.52 -2.89
CA GLN A 135 25.31 14.25 -2.21
C GLN A 135 25.73 13.45 -0.98
N HIS A 136 27.02 13.13 -0.90
CA HIS A 136 27.66 12.49 0.23
C HIS A 136 28.42 13.55 0.99
N LYS A 137 28.11 13.70 2.27
CA LYS A 137 28.73 14.68 3.15
C LYS A 137 29.32 13.94 4.34
N VAL A 138 30.65 13.92 4.43
CA VAL A 138 31.38 13.37 5.58
C VAL A 138 31.99 14.53 6.32
N MET A 139 31.59 14.73 7.57
CA MET A 139 32.11 15.83 8.38
C MET A 139 32.62 15.31 9.71
N GLN A 140 33.71 15.91 10.17
CA GLN A 140 34.15 15.80 11.55
C GLN A 140 33.07 16.37 12.47
N THR A 141 32.76 15.68 13.56
CA THR A 141 31.85 16.22 14.58
C THR A 141 32.55 17.28 15.41
N ALA A 142 31.80 18.30 15.85
CA ALA A 142 32.34 19.37 16.69
C ALA A 142 32.99 18.84 17.99
N ASP A 143 32.43 17.77 18.53
CA ASP A 143 32.79 17.25 19.85
C ASP A 143 34.10 16.44 19.85
N SER A 144 34.52 15.91 18.70
CA SER A 144 35.71 15.05 18.63
C SER A 144 36.30 14.94 17.21
N PRO A 145 37.65 15.03 17.07
CA PRO A 145 38.34 14.73 15.81
C PRO A 145 38.36 13.25 15.44
N GLN A 146 38.05 12.38 16.40
CA GLN A 146 37.96 10.93 16.21
C GLN A 146 36.55 10.46 15.91
N ARG A 147 35.62 11.39 15.63
CA ARG A 147 34.25 11.05 15.28
C ARG A 147 33.82 11.84 14.05
N CYS A 148 33.08 11.19 13.17
CA CYS A 148 32.54 11.82 11.99
C CYS A 148 31.08 11.42 11.75
N ARG A 149 30.38 12.21 10.95
CA ARG A 149 29.02 11.93 10.49
C ARG A 149 29.00 11.85 8.98
N LEU A 150 28.52 10.72 8.45
CA LEU A 150 28.24 10.53 7.03
C LEU A 150 26.75 10.74 6.82
N ARG A 151 26.42 11.77 6.04
CA ARG A 151 25.05 12.07 5.62
C ARG A 151 24.98 11.99 4.11
N CYS A 152 24.03 11.20 3.61
CA CYS A 152 23.77 11.05 2.18
C CYS A 152 22.37 11.55 1.87
N THR A 153 22.27 12.55 0.99
CA THR A 153 20.99 13.12 0.56
C THR A 153 20.76 12.88 -0.92
N LEU A 154 19.54 12.50 -1.26
CA LEU A 154 19.13 12.09 -2.59
C LEU A 154 18.30 13.18 -3.25
N HIS A 155 18.50 13.40 -4.56
CA HIS A 155 17.64 14.20 -5.41
C HIS A 155 17.43 13.55 -6.77
N VAL A 156 16.17 13.48 -7.23
CA VAL A 156 15.83 12.97 -8.56
C VAL A 156 15.65 14.13 -9.53
N ASN A 157 16.68 14.34 -10.37
CA ASN A 157 16.67 15.43 -11.35
C ASN A 157 16.02 14.98 -12.66
N PHE A 158 14.90 15.60 -13.03
CA PHE A 158 14.18 15.32 -14.29
C PHE A 158 14.71 16.18 -15.43
N ILE A 159 15.40 15.56 -16.38
CA ILE A 159 16.00 16.21 -17.56
C ILE A 159 14.93 16.49 -18.63
N LYS A 160 13.96 15.59 -18.78
CA LYS A 160 12.84 15.75 -19.73
C LYS A 160 11.52 15.91 -18.99
N SER A 161 10.55 16.48 -19.70
CA SER A 161 9.18 16.55 -19.19
C SER A 161 8.60 15.13 -19.06
N VAL A 162 8.09 14.84 -17.87
CA VAL A 162 7.47 13.57 -17.49
C VAL A 162 6.18 13.94 -16.76
N MET A 163 5.09 13.21 -17.01
CA MET A 163 3.80 13.47 -16.35
C MET A 163 3.93 13.41 -14.83
N GLY A 164 3.20 14.25 -14.10
CA GLY A 164 3.35 14.40 -12.64
C GLY A 164 3.22 13.09 -11.86
N MET A 165 2.29 12.21 -12.25
CA MET A 165 2.12 10.89 -11.62
C MET A 165 3.36 9.99 -11.81
N ILE A 166 3.92 9.99 -13.02
CA ILE A 166 5.11 9.20 -13.33
C ILE A 166 6.33 9.77 -12.59
N LYS A 167 6.47 11.11 -12.50
CA LYS A 167 7.52 11.74 -11.68
C LYS A 167 7.43 11.30 -10.22
N LYS A 168 6.22 11.32 -9.65
CA LYS A 168 5.99 10.88 -8.25
C LYS A 168 6.35 9.42 -8.05
N GLN A 169 5.96 8.54 -8.98
CA GLN A 169 6.29 7.12 -8.92
C GLN A 169 7.81 6.88 -9.02
N ILE A 170 8.48 7.52 -9.98
CA ILE A 170 9.95 7.44 -10.13
C ILE A 170 10.63 7.87 -8.83
N ARG A 171 10.26 9.03 -8.27
CA ARG A 171 10.82 9.50 -6.98
C ARG A 171 10.63 8.49 -5.86
N THR A 172 9.41 8.00 -5.66
CA THR A 172 9.08 7.10 -4.56
C THR A 172 9.88 5.81 -4.64
N GLU A 173 9.93 5.18 -5.81
CA GLU A 173 10.69 3.93 -6.00
C GLU A 173 12.20 4.15 -5.92
N THR A 174 12.72 5.26 -6.47
CA THR A 174 14.15 5.61 -6.36
C THR A 174 14.55 5.83 -4.91
N VAL A 175 13.78 6.60 -4.13
CA VAL A 175 14.04 6.84 -2.70
C VAL A 175 14.09 5.52 -1.93
N LYS A 176 13.10 4.65 -2.13
CA LYS A 176 13.02 3.33 -1.49
C LYS A 176 14.25 2.45 -1.81
N GLN A 177 14.65 2.39 -3.08
CA GLN A 177 15.83 1.62 -3.49
C GLN A 177 17.12 2.21 -2.93
N MET A 178 17.23 3.54 -2.88
CA MET A 178 18.41 4.21 -2.35
C MET A 178 18.54 4.05 -0.84
N HIS A 179 17.46 4.07 -0.07
CA HIS A 179 17.53 3.70 1.35
C HIS A 179 18.14 2.32 1.54
N ARG A 180 17.64 1.31 0.81
CA ARG A 180 18.21 -0.05 0.88
C ARG A 180 19.70 -0.07 0.51
N LYS A 181 20.08 0.64 -0.56
CA LYS A 181 21.47 0.76 -1.01
C LYS A 181 22.35 1.34 0.09
N TYR A 182 21.97 2.46 0.68
CA TYR A 182 22.81 3.14 1.66
C TYR A 182 22.78 2.53 3.07
N SER A 183 21.71 1.81 3.44
CA SER A 183 21.73 0.94 4.61
C SER A 183 22.78 -0.16 4.45
N MET A 184 22.85 -0.82 3.29
CA MET A 184 23.88 -1.83 3.00
C MET A 184 25.29 -1.24 3.07
N LEU A 185 25.49 -0.03 2.54
CA LEU A 185 26.78 0.67 2.67
C LEU A 185 27.17 0.88 4.13
N SER A 186 26.23 1.31 4.98
CA SER A 186 26.48 1.48 6.42
C SER A 186 26.87 0.16 7.08
N ASP A 187 26.20 -0.96 6.73
CA ASP A 187 26.54 -2.28 7.24
C ASP A 187 27.94 -2.75 6.81
N CYS A 188 28.36 -2.45 5.57
CA CYS A 188 29.72 -2.71 5.10
C CYS A 188 30.77 -1.91 5.88
N ILE A 189 30.50 -0.62 6.13
CA ILE A 189 31.39 0.25 6.92
C ILE A 189 31.51 -0.30 8.36
N ASN A 190 30.38 -0.60 8.99
CA ASN A 190 30.36 -1.12 10.37
C ASN A 190 31.14 -2.43 10.51
N ARG A 191 31.01 -3.34 9.53
CA ARG A 191 31.80 -4.58 9.51
C ARG A 191 33.29 -4.33 9.35
N ALA A 192 33.69 -3.39 8.49
CA ALA A 192 35.09 -3.04 8.28
C ALA A 192 35.72 -2.32 9.48
N LEU A 193 34.91 -1.63 10.29
CA LEU A 193 35.35 -0.95 11.52
C LEU A 193 35.30 -1.86 12.76
N ALA A 194 34.67 -3.03 12.68
CA ALA A 194 34.55 -3.94 13.80
C ALA A 194 35.94 -4.49 14.22
N PRO A 195 36.30 -4.42 15.52
CA PRO A 195 37.59 -4.94 15.98
C PRO A 195 37.64 -6.46 15.78
N GLY A 196 38.59 -6.94 14.96
CA GLY A 196 38.83 -8.37 14.74
C GLY A 196 38.41 -8.93 13.37
N SER A 197 37.92 -8.11 12.44
CA SER A 197 37.69 -8.54 11.06
C SER A 197 39.01 -8.65 10.28
N ASN A 198 39.75 -9.74 10.45
CA ASN A 198 40.74 -10.13 9.45
C ASN A 198 40.00 -10.65 8.21
N PRO A 199 40.42 -10.27 6.98
CA PRO A 199 39.80 -10.81 5.77
C PRO A 199 40.00 -12.34 5.73
N PRO A 200 38.96 -13.14 5.41
CA PRO A 200 39.13 -14.57 5.22
C PRO A 200 40.03 -14.79 4.01
N ALA A 201 41.15 -15.47 4.21
CA ALA A 201 42.03 -15.90 3.13
C ALA A 201 41.22 -16.78 2.16
N ALA A 202 41.18 -16.38 0.89
CA ALA A 202 40.50 -17.10 -0.17
C ALA A 202 41.16 -18.46 -0.40
N GLU A 203 40.46 -19.54 -0.06
CA GLU A 203 40.79 -20.88 -0.55
C GLU A 203 40.36 -21.01 -2.02
N VAL A 204 41.37 -21.00 -2.88
CA VAL A 204 41.28 -21.35 -4.30
C VAL A 204 40.99 -22.84 -4.42
N ASN A 205 39.74 -23.19 -4.73
CA ASN A 205 39.40 -24.51 -5.26
C ASN A 205 38.99 -24.38 -6.72
N GLY A 206 39.92 -24.70 -7.61
CA GLY A 206 39.63 -25.01 -9.00
C GLY A 206 39.20 -26.47 -9.15
N ASN A 207 38.21 -26.73 -10.01
CA ASN A 207 38.41 -27.66 -11.13
C ASN A 207 37.24 -27.68 -12.14
N LEU A 208 37.70 -27.61 -13.39
CA LEU A 208 37.19 -27.90 -14.74
C LEU A 208 35.87 -28.69 -14.99
N SER A 209 35.17 -28.17 -16.01
CA SER A 209 34.68 -28.81 -17.27
C SER A 209 33.70 -30.00 -17.20
N THR A 210 32.62 -29.98 -18.00
CA THR A 210 32.55 -30.56 -19.37
C THR A 210 31.10 -30.44 -19.91
N THR A 211 30.94 -30.04 -21.17
CA THR A 211 29.71 -30.15 -22.00
C THR A 211 29.45 -31.61 -22.41
N PRO A 212 28.21 -31.95 -22.83
CA PRO A 212 28.06 -32.21 -24.27
C PRO A 212 26.71 -31.78 -24.90
N SER A 213 26.80 -31.57 -26.21
CA SER A 213 25.79 -31.42 -27.25
C SER A 213 24.96 -32.68 -27.51
N LEU A 214 23.74 -32.53 -28.04
CA LEU A 214 23.07 -33.52 -28.89
C LEU A 214 22.02 -32.85 -29.78
N ASP A 215 22.23 -33.00 -31.09
CA ASP A 215 21.30 -32.70 -32.19
C ASP A 215 20.13 -33.70 -32.23
N ALA A 216 18.97 -33.28 -32.78
CA ALA A 216 18.14 -34.13 -33.64
C ALA A 216 17.07 -33.32 -34.40
N ASP A 217 17.13 -33.45 -35.73
CA ASP A 217 16.18 -33.05 -36.77
C ASP A 217 14.77 -33.62 -36.63
N GLY A 218 13.79 -32.94 -37.25
CA GLY A 218 12.65 -33.61 -37.91
C GLY A 218 11.38 -32.76 -38.10
N PRO A 219 10.61 -32.91 -39.22
CA PRO A 219 9.88 -31.82 -39.88
C PRO A 219 8.34 -31.83 -39.73
N GLY A 220 7.68 -30.75 -40.21
CA GLY A 220 6.21 -30.48 -40.19
C GLY A 220 5.33 -31.44 -41.01
N PRO A 221 3.98 -31.22 -41.15
CA PRO A 221 3.40 -29.99 -41.74
C PRO A 221 2.02 -29.50 -41.19
N THR A 222 1.63 -28.29 -41.62
CA THR A 222 0.30 -27.60 -41.65
C THR A 222 -0.78 -28.34 -42.48
N PRO A 223 -2.07 -27.88 -42.66
CA PRO A 223 -2.77 -26.64 -42.22
C PRO A 223 -4.26 -26.81 -41.75
N ALA A 224 -4.90 -25.65 -41.47
CA ALA A 224 -6.28 -25.25 -41.80
C ALA A 224 -7.33 -25.17 -40.67
N GLY A 225 -8.09 -24.06 -40.69
CA GLY A 225 -9.41 -23.97 -40.07
C GLY A 225 -9.77 -22.62 -39.44
N GLU A 226 -10.02 -21.58 -40.25
CA GLU A 226 -10.90 -20.48 -39.83
C GLU A 226 -12.33 -20.99 -39.63
N PRO A 227 -13.11 -20.38 -38.72
CA PRO A 227 -14.43 -19.97 -39.17
C PRO A 227 -14.81 -18.54 -38.76
N ALA A 228 -15.21 -17.82 -39.80
CA ALA A 228 -16.31 -16.87 -39.92
C ALA A 228 -17.02 -16.39 -38.64
N GLY A 229 -17.07 -15.06 -38.53
CA GLY A 229 -17.79 -14.32 -37.50
C GLY A 229 -19.29 -14.60 -37.46
N THR A 230 -19.80 -14.66 -36.23
CA THR A 230 -21.21 -14.58 -35.89
C THR A 230 -21.49 -13.17 -35.36
N SER A 231 -22.20 -12.36 -36.14
CA SER A 231 -22.73 -11.06 -35.72
C SER A 231 -23.89 -11.28 -34.74
N LEU A 232 -23.60 -11.20 -33.44
CA LEU A 232 -24.64 -11.15 -32.41
C LEU A 232 -25.20 -9.72 -32.33
N GLY A 233 -26.33 -9.51 -33.01
CA GLY A 233 -27.12 -8.30 -32.92
C GLY A 233 -27.43 -7.96 -31.45
N HIS A 234 -26.89 -6.83 -30.98
CA HIS A 234 -27.35 -6.22 -29.74
C HIS A 234 -28.77 -5.71 -29.96
N ARG A 235 -29.75 -6.40 -29.37
CA ARG A 235 -31.06 -5.83 -29.06
C ARG A 235 -30.82 -4.49 -28.38
N ARG A 236 -31.14 -3.40 -29.08
CA ARG A 236 -31.30 -2.08 -28.46
C ARG A 236 -32.47 -2.21 -27.49
N ASN A 237 -32.17 -2.41 -26.20
CA ASN A 237 -33.13 -2.08 -25.17
C ASN A 237 -33.30 -0.56 -25.21
N VAL A 238 -34.44 -0.15 -25.74
CA VAL A 238 -34.99 1.19 -25.59
C VAL A 238 -35.45 1.29 -24.13
N SER A 239 -34.50 1.39 -23.20
CA SER A 239 -34.78 1.83 -21.83
C SER A 239 -34.14 3.19 -21.69
N SER A 240 -34.96 4.23 -21.85
CA SER A 240 -34.72 5.56 -21.30
C SER A 240 -34.18 5.42 -19.88
N THR A 241 -32.87 5.62 -19.70
CA THR A 241 -32.22 5.54 -18.40
C THR A 241 -32.70 6.71 -17.54
N ASN A 242 -33.57 6.41 -16.57
CA ASN A 242 -33.85 7.29 -15.44
C ASN A 242 -32.56 7.42 -14.59
N LEU A 243 -31.66 8.29 -15.01
CA LEU A 243 -30.57 8.78 -14.18
C LEU A 243 -31.17 9.67 -13.09
N GLN A 244 -31.43 9.09 -11.92
CA GLN A 244 -31.83 9.84 -10.73
C GLN A 244 -30.59 10.31 -9.98
N ARG A 245 -30.39 11.63 -9.93
CA ARG A 245 -29.55 12.27 -8.92
C ARG A 245 -30.49 12.72 -7.81
N ASP A 246 -30.66 11.88 -6.79
CA ASP A 246 -31.49 12.24 -5.63
C ASP A 246 -30.77 13.34 -4.83
N THR A 247 -31.19 14.59 -5.05
CA THR A 247 -30.68 15.77 -4.33
C THR A 247 -31.49 16.10 -3.08
N SER A 248 -32.57 15.36 -2.81
CA SER A 248 -33.57 15.65 -1.76
C SER A 248 -33.37 14.86 -0.46
N LYS A 249 -32.40 13.95 -0.39
CA LYS A 249 -32.06 13.19 0.84
C LYS A 249 -30.56 13.33 1.11
N SER A 250 -30.20 13.30 2.39
CA SER A 250 -28.84 13.44 2.93
C SER A 250 -27.82 12.36 2.49
N GLU A 251 -28.13 11.56 1.47
CA GLU A 251 -27.25 10.58 0.85
C GLU A 251 -27.22 10.84 -0.66
N SER A 252 -26.30 11.70 -1.11
CA SER A 252 -26.05 11.89 -2.53
C SER A 252 -25.47 10.57 -3.08
N LYS A 253 -26.27 9.86 -3.87
CA LYS A 253 -25.85 8.69 -4.64
C LYS A 253 -26.13 8.93 -6.12
N VAL A 254 -25.34 8.31 -6.98
CA VAL A 254 -25.62 8.22 -8.42
C VAL A 254 -25.77 6.75 -8.77
N THR A 255 -26.89 6.42 -9.40
CA THR A 255 -27.21 5.05 -9.81
C THR A 255 -27.56 4.99 -11.29
N GLY A 256 -27.26 3.87 -11.93
CA GLY A 256 -27.64 3.67 -13.32
C GLY A 256 -27.00 2.44 -13.96
N TRP A 257 -27.50 2.08 -15.14
CA TRP A 257 -26.95 0.97 -15.92
C TRP A 257 -25.69 1.40 -16.67
N LEU A 258 -24.64 0.58 -16.58
CA LEU A 258 -23.39 0.74 -17.30
C LEU A 258 -22.99 -0.58 -17.96
N LEU A 259 -22.34 -0.50 -19.12
CA LEU A 259 -21.58 -1.62 -19.66
C LEU A 259 -20.24 -1.67 -18.96
N LYS A 260 -19.91 -2.81 -18.33
CA LYS A 260 -18.61 -3.07 -17.72
C LYS A 260 -17.85 -4.11 -18.55
N ARG A 261 -16.61 -3.82 -18.92
CA ARG A 261 -15.75 -4.82 -19.57
C ARG A 261 -15.24 -5.82 -18.54
N SER A 262 -15.35 -7.11 -18.85
CA SER A 262 -14.68 -8.16 -18.11
C SER A 262 -13.20 -8.18 -18.46
N ASN A 263 -12.32 -8.13 -17.46
CA ASN A 263 -10.88 -8.22 -17.68
C ASN A 263 -10.48 -9.62 -18.20
N THR A 264 -11.16 -10.67 -17.73
CA THR A 264 -10.87 -12.06 -18.10
C THR A 264 -11.45 -12.41 -19.46
N LEU A 265 -12.74 -12.12 -19.67
CA LEU A 265 -13.45 -12.53 -20.89
C LEU A 265 -13.30 -11.54 -22.04
N ARG A 266 -12.78 -10.33 -21.76
CA ARG A 266 -12.70 -9.19 -22.69
C ARG A 266 -14.05 -8.77 -23.29
N LYS A 267 -15.17 -9.29 -22.76
CA LYS A 267 -16.56 -9.01 -23.17
C LYS A 267 -17.19 -7.91 -22.31
N TRP A 268 -18.06 -7.11 -22.93
CA TRP A 268 -18.89 -6.12 -22.25
C TRP A 268 -20.11 -6.78 -21.64
N ASN A 269 -20.46 -6.37 -20.41
CA ASN A 269 -21.60 -6.88 -19.69
C ASN A 269 -22.38 -5.73 -19.05
N THR A 270 -23.68 -5.72 -19.21
CA THR A 270 -24.57 -4.77 -18.55
C THR A 270 -24.56 -5.01 -17.03
N ARG A 271 -24.36 -3.94 -16.26
CA ARG A 271 -24.35 -3.96 -14.81
C ARG A 271 -25.11 -2.75 -14.28
N TYR A 272 -25.85 -2.95 -13.21
CA TYR A 272 -26.43 -1.84 -12.45
C TYR A 272 -25.36 -1.32 -11.50
N CYS A 273 -25.03 -0.04 -11.60
CA CYS A 273 -23.96 0.59 -10.85
C CYS A 273 -24.50 1.61 -9.86
N GLU A 274 -23.86 1.70 -8.70
CA GLU A 274 -24.15 2.68 -7.66
C GLU A 274 -22.84 3.32 -7.19
N PHE A 275 -22.81 4.66 -7.14
CA PHE A 275 -21.76 5.43 -6.49
C PHE A 275 -22.32 6.23 -5.33
N ASN A 276 -21.79 5.98 -4.14
CA ASN A 276 -22.15 6.70 -2.92
C ASN A 276 -21.12 7.79 -2.64
N PHE A 277 -21.53 9.06 -2.66
CA PHE A 277 -20.65 10.22 -2.46
C PHE A 277 -20.29 10.46 -0.99
N ALA A 278 -21.00 9.85 -0.04
CA ALA A 278 -20.64 9.94 1.37
C ALA A 278 -19.45 9.01 1.66
N SER A 279 -19.48 7.78 1.14
CA SER A 279 -18.47 6.76 1.42
C SER A 279 -17.40 6.61 0.34
N GLY A 280 -17.60 7.18 -0.85
CA GLY A 280 -16.74 6.92 -2.03
C GLY A 280 -16.90 5.53 -2.62
N ARG A 281 -17.89 4.75 -2.16
CA ARG A 281 -18.09 3.37 -2.61
C ARG A 281 -18.73 3.35 -3.98
N PHE A 282 -18.07 2.72 -4.95
CA PHE A 282 -18.60 2.44 -6.28
C PHE A 282 -18.78 0.94 -6.47
N GLU A 283 -19.99 0.47 -6.69
CA GLU A 283 -20.31 -0.95 -6.81
C GLU A 283 -21.16 -1.29 -8.03
N TRP A 284 -21.15 -2.56 -8.42
CA TRP A 284 -21.90 -3.05 -9.58
C TRP A 284 -22.56 -4.42 -9.33
N ARG A 285 -23.81 -4.54 -9.78
CA ARG A 285 -24.71 -5.68 -9.61
C ARG A 285 -25.22 -6.19 -10.97
N LYS A 286 -25.75 -7.42 -11.05
CA LYS A 286 -26.39 -7.93 -12.27
C LYS A 286 -27.80 -7.36 -12.36
N ARG A 287 -28.50 -7.28 -11.24
CA ARG A 287 -29.81 -6.67 -11.08
C ARG A 287 -29.78 -5.66 -9.92
N PRO A 288 -30.63 -4.61 -9.96
CA PRO A 288 -30.72 -3.65 -8.85
C PRO A 288 -31.08 -4.32 -7.51
N ASP A 289 -31.94 -5.35 -7.56
CA ASP A 289 -32.48 -6.03 -6.38
C ASP A 289 -31.58 -7.14 -5.84
N ASP A 290 -30.44 -7.42 -6.48
CA ASP A 290 -29.48 -8.42 -5.98
C ASP A 290 -28.98 -7.95 -4.60
N MET A 291 -29.06 -8.77 -3.56
CA MET A 291 -28.62 -8.38 -2.19
C MET A 291 -27.11 -8.18 -2.09
N GLU A 292 -26.32 -8.96 -2.83
CA GLU A 292 -24.86 -8.89 -2.83
C GLU A 292 -24.31 -8.31 -4.14
N PRO A 293 -23.36 -7.35 -4.10
CA PRO A 293 -22.76 -6.81 -5.31
C PRO A 293 -21.79 -7.81 -5.96
N ASN A 294 -21.76 -7.85 -7.29
CA ASN A 294 -20.77 -8.66 -8.03
C ASN A 294 -19.35 -8.10 -7.95
N GLY A 295 -19.22 -6.85 -7.54
CA GLY A 295 -17.95 -6.24 -7.18
C GLY A 295 -18.13 -4.78 -6.79
N PHE A 296 -17.12 -4.25 -6.13
CA PHE A 296 -17.06 -2.86 -5.70
C PHE A 296 -15.61 -2.37 -5.71
N MET A 297 -15.45 -1.06 -5.65
CA MET A 297 -14.20 -0.36 -5.42
C MET A 297 -14.45 0.90 -4.59
N MET A 298 -13.41 1.39 -3.93
CA MET A 298 -13.48 2.63 -3.14
C MET A 298 -12.81 3.75 -3.93
N ILE A 299 -13.59 4.65 -4.51
CA ILE A 299 -13.06 5.86 -5.14
C ILE A 299 -12.42 6.71 -4.04
N ASN A 300 -11.20 7.18 -4.26
CA ASN A 300 -10.43 7.96 -3.29
C ASN A 300 -9.44 8.91 -3.99
N ARG A 301 -8.62 9.64 -3.22
CA ARG A 301 -7.66 10.63 -3.76
C ARG A 301 -6.65 10.10 -4.78
N PHE A 302 -6.39 8.78 -4.78
CA PHE A 302 -5.48 8.13 -5.71
C PHE A 302 -6.19 7.50 -6.90
N THR A 303 -7.52 7.50 -6.90
CA THR A 303 -8.31 6.97 -8.01
C THR A 303 -8.30 7.96 -9.15
N GLU A 304 -7.85 7.52 -10.33
CA GLU A 304 -7.86 8.35 -11.52
C GLU A 304 -9.05 7.97 -12.41
N ILE A 305 -9.82 8.99 -12.80
CA ILE A 305 -10.99 8.86 -13.65
C ILE A 305 -10.67 9.51 -15.00
N GLN A 306 -10.51 8.70 -16.03
CA GLN A 306 -10.22 9.17 -17.39
C GLN A 306 -11.49 9.10 -18.23
N ASN A 307 -11.93 10.27 -18.70
CA ASN A 307 -12.99 10.34 -19.71
C ASN A 307 -12.32 10.13 -21.07
N LYS A 308 -12.85 9.23 -21.90
CA LYS A 308 -12.32 8.89 -23.24
C LYS A 308 -10.82 8.49 -23.24
N GLY A 309 -10.56 7.18 -23.12
CA GLY A 309 -9.21 6.59 -23.20
C GLY A 309 -9.19 5.13 -23.65
N LEU A 310 -10.30 4.62 -24.16
CA LEU A 310 -10.38 3.26 -24.69
C LEU A 310 -9.75 3.25 -26.09
N GLN A 311 -8.71 2.45 -26.30
CA GLN A 311 -8.10 2.27 -27.62
C GLN A 311 -9.16 1.83 -28.65
N ARG A 312 -9.03 2.27 -29.92
CA ARG A 312 -9.85 1.75 -31.03
C ARG A 312 -9.87 0.22 -30.99
N GLY A 313 -11.07 -0.38 -31.02
CA GLY A 313 -11.28 -1.84 -30.91
C GLY A 313 -11.54 -2.39 -29.49
N VAL A 314 -11.42 -1.57 -28.44
CA VAL A 314 -11.80 -1.95 -27.06
C VAL A 314 -13.25 -1.54 -26.74
N GLN A 315 -13.76 -0.52 -27.41
CA GLN A 315 -15.07 0.08 -27.15
C GLN A 315 -16.23 -0.84 -27.58
N PRO A 316 -17.40 -0.74 -26.94
CA PRO A 316 -18.60 -1.37 -27.46
C PRO A 316 -18.93 -0.72 -28.82
N HIS A 317 -19.33 -1.55 -29.80
CA HIS A 317 -19.62 -1.07 -31.15
C HIS A 317 -20.73 -0.01 -31.12
N GLY A 318 -20.49 1.17 -31.69
CA GLY A 318 -21.44 2.29 -31.71
C GLY A 318 -21.52 3.12 -30.41
N MET A 319 -20.65 2.89 -29.43
CA MET A 319 -20.59 3.65 -28.15
C MET A 319 -19.20 4.24 -27.88
N GLU A 320 -18.50 4.61 -28.96
CA GLU A 320 -17.09 5.02 -28.91
C GLU A 320 -16.85 6.26 -28.04
N GLU A 321 -17.84 7.15 -27.94
CA GLU A 321 -17.76 8.41 -27.19
C GLU A 321 -18.32 8.30 -25.76
N CYS A 322 -18.89 7.15 -25.38
CA CYS A 322 -19.60 6.97 -24.10
C CYS A 322 -18.76 6.21 -23.04
N GLY A 323 -17.48 5.96 -23.33
CA GLY A 323 -16.60 5.16 -22.50
C GLY A 323 -15.72 5.96 -21.53
N PHE A 324 -15.50 5.40 -20.34
CA PHE A 324 -14.57 5.92 -19.35
C PHE A 324 -13.77 4.81 -18.66
N ILE A 325 -12.64 5.20 -18.06
CA ILE A 325 -11.73 4.29 -17.37
C ILE A 325 -11.57 4.75 -15.93
N ILE A 326 -11.69 3.80 -15.01
CA ILE A 326 -11.31 3.97 -13.62
C ILE A 326 -10.00 3.21 -13.40
N LEU A 327 -8.98 3.94 -13.00
CA LEU A 327 -7.68 3.41 -12.58
C LEU A 327 -7.67 3.31 -11.06
N TYR A 328 -7.62 2.09 -10.55
CA TYR A 328 -7.69 1.78 -9.13
C TYR A 328 -6.71 0.64 -8.80
N GLU A 329 -5.81 0.84 -7.83
CA GLU A 329 -4.80 -0.15 -7.40
C GLU A 329 -4.02 -0.79 -8.56
N ASN A 330 -3.49 0.03 -9.47
CA ASN A 330 -2.79 -0.42 -10.69
C ASN A 330 -3.62 -1.26 -11.68
N LYS A 331 -4.95 -1.35 -11.48
CA LYS A 331 -5.88 -2.03 -12.39
C LYS A 331 -6.70 -1.01 -13.17
N LYS A 332 -6.96 -1.34 -14.44
CA LYS A 332 -7.85 -0.59 -15.31
C LYS A 332 -9.23 -1.25 -15.31
N TYR A 333 -10.25 -0.47 -15.01
CA TYR A 333 -11.65 -0.87 -15.11
C TYR A 333 -12.32 -0.04 -16.19
N HIS A 334 -12.86 -0.72 -17.21
CA HIS A 334 -13.47 -0.08 -18.37
C HIS A 334 -14.99 -0.10 -18.24
N PHE A 335 -15.59 1.08 -18.36
CA PHE A 335 -17.02 1.29 -18.32
C PHE A 335 -17.49 2.06 -19.55
N SER A 336 -18.74 1.86 -19.95
CA SER A 336 -19.41 2.65 -20.98
C SER A 336 -20.83 2.93 -20.52
N ALA A 337 -21.24 4.20 -20.64
CA ALA A 337 -22.64 4.57 -20.51
C ALA A 337 -23.35 4.42 -21.85
N ASP A 338 -24.66 4.63 -21.85
CA ASP A 338 -25.52 4.66 -23.03
C ASP A 338 -25.40 5.96 -23.83
N THR A 339 -25.06 7.06 -23.16
CA THR A 339 -24.91 8.40 -23.73
C THR A 339 -23.62 9.07 -23.24
N GLU A 340 -23.06 9.97 -24.05
CA GLU A 340 -21.90 10.77 -23.67
C GLU A 340 -22.19 11.63 -22.43
N ARG A 341 -23.42 12.16 -22.34
CA ARG A 341 -23.89 12.92 -21.18
C ARG A 341 -23.85 12.08 -19.91
N ALA A 342 -24.37 10.86 -19.94
CA ALA A 342 -24.33 9.96 -18.79
C ALA A 342 -22.89 9.59 -18.41
N SER A 343 -22.03 9.27 -19.38
CA SER A 343 -20.59 9.02 -19.15
C SER A 343 -19.91 10.20 -18.44
N THR A 344 -20.14 11.41 -18.95
CA THR A 344 -19.60 12.64 -18.39
C THR A 344 -20.10 12.86 -16.98
N MET A 345 -21.39 12.61 -16.72
CA MET A 345 -21.97 12.76 -15.38
C MET A 345 -21.32 11.80 -14.36
N TRP A 346 -21.15 10.52 -14.70
CA TRP A 346 -20.44 9.56 -13.85
C TRP A 346 -19.00 9.99 -13.59
N CYS A 347 -18.28 10.43 -14.63
CA CYS A 347 -16.91 10.90 -14.49
C CYS A 347 -16.83 12.12 -13.57
N THR A 348 -17.70 13.11 -13.78
CA THR A 348 -17.75 14.33 -12.98
C THR A 348 -18.07 14.01 -11.52
N ALA A 349 -19.09 13.19 -11.26
CA ALA A 349 -19.45 12.74 -9.92
C ALA A 349 -18.26 12.13 -9.15
N MET A 350 -17.54 11.20 -9.78
CA MET A 350 -16.38 10.57 -9.16
C MET A 350 -15.21 11.55 -9.00
N LYS A 351 -14.94 12.40 -10.00
CA LYS A 351 -13.87 13.41 -9.94
C LYS A 351 -14.11 14.45 -8.84
N GLU A 352 -15.36 14.90 -8.67
CA GLU A 352 -15.75 15.79 -7.58
C GLU A 352 -15.43 15.17 -6.22
N TYR A 353 -15.73 13.87 -6.05
CA TYR A 353 -15.38 13.15 -4.83
C TYR A 353 -13.86 13.03 -4.63
N VAL A 354 -13.10 12.67 -5.67
CA VAL A 354 -11.62 12.60 -5.62
C VAL A 354 -11.02 13.97 -5.21
N GLN A 355 -11.55 15.05 -5.79
CA GLN A 355 -11.12 16.42 -5.46
C GLN A 355 -11.47 16.80 -4.02
N LYS A 356 -12.68 16.45 -3.56
CA LYS A 356 -13.11 16.64 -2.16
C LYS A 356 -12.14 15.96 -1.19
N CYS A 357 -11.81 14.68 -1.43
CA CYS A 357 -10.84 13.94 -0.63
C CYS A 357 -9.46 14.63 -0.60
N THR A 358 -9.04 15.22 -1.72
CA THR A 358 -7.76 15.93 -1.82
C THR A 358 -7.79 17.24 -1.02
N SER A 359 -8.87 18.01 -1.12
CA SER A 359 -9.01 19.32 -0.45
C SER A 359 -9.06 19.23 1.08
N VAL A 360 -9.72 18.22 1.64
CA VAL A 360 -9.80 17.98 3.10
C VAL A 360 -8.41 17.77 3.69
N LEU A 361 -7.50 17.13 2.94
CA LEU A 361 -6.12 16.90 3.37
C LEU A 361 -5.22 18.14 3.25
N VAL A 362 -5.40 18.96 2.21
CA VAL A 362 -4.56 20.15 1.99
C VAL A 362 -4.90 21.25 3.01
N ASN A 363 -6.19 21.46 3.32
CA ASN A 363 -6.61 22.48 4.28
C ASN A 363 -6.30 22.14 5.73
N LYS A 364 -5.98 20.87 6.04
CA LYS A 364 -5.55 20.44 7.39
C LYS A 364 -4.02 20.47 7.60
N ARG A 365 -3.22 20.84 6.58
CA ARG A 365 -1.74 20.80 6.60
C ARG A 365 -1.05 22.13 6.95
N THR A 366 -1.73 23.10 7.57
CA THR A 366 -1.17 24.44 7.82
C THR A 366 -0.45 24.64 9.16
N SER A 367 -0.11 23.60 9.92
CA SER A 367 0.83 23.69 11.06
C SER A 367 1.94 22.66 10.89
N PHE A 368 3.18 23.15 10.79
CA PHE A 368 4.28 22.44 10.14
C PHE A 368 5.26 21.69 11.06
N ASP A 369 4.91 21.41 12.32
CA ASP A 369 5.87 20.77 13.26
C ASP A 369 5.39 19.53 14.04
N ASP A 370 4.10 19.19 14.01
CA ASP A 370 3.59 17.97 14.63
C ASP A 370 2.90 17.12 13.58
N SER A 371 3.53 16.02 13.17
CA SER A 371 2.87 15.07 12.28
C SER A 371 1.64 14.50 12.99
N PRO A 372 0.40 14.76 12.53
CA PRO A 372 -0.78 14.34 13.26
C PRO A 372 -0.80 12.81 13.31
N THR A 373 -0.66 12.27 14.52
CA THR A 373 -0.83 10.85 14.77
C THR A 373 -2.33 10.58 14.70
N MET A 374 -2.77 9.84 13.68
CA MET A 374 -4.15 9.36 13.67
C MET A 374 -4.22 8.03 14.43
N MET A 375 -5.39 7.73 14.95
CA MET A 375 -5.68 6.43 15.55
C MET A 375 -6.64 5.66 14.65
N VAL A 376 -6.28 4.43 14.35
CA VAL A 376 -7.17 3.46 13.72
C VAL A 376 -7.81 2.64 14.81
N GLN A 377 -9.09 2.87 15.05
CA GLN A 377 -9.95 2.01 15.84
C GLN A 377 -10.57 0.96 14.91
N PHE A 378 -10.31 -0.30 15.20
CA PHE A 378 -10.66 -1.44 14.38
C PHE A 378 -11.36 -2.48 15.23
N SER A 379 -12.54 -2.95 14.83
CA SER A 379 -13.24 -4.03 15.52
C SER A 379 -13.52 -5.22 14.61
N LEU A 380 -13.27 -6.41 15.13
CA LEU A 380 -13.63 -7.68 14.52
C LEU A 380 -15.03 -8.09 15.00
N GLY A 381 -15.99 -8.15 14.08
CA GLY A 381 -17.34 -8.65 14.37
C GLY A 381 -17.43 -10.16 14.20
N GLU A 382 -18.20 -10.58 13.20
CA GLU A 382 -18.38 -11.99 12.84
C GLU A 382 -17.35 -12.46 11.80
N ALA A 383 -16.85 -13.68 11.93
CA ALA A 383 -16.13 -14.40 10.89
C ALA A 383 -17.01 -15.54 10.36
N VAL A 384 -17.03 -15.74 9.04
CA VAL A 384 -17.82 -16.78 8.36
C VAL A 384 -16.99 -17.49 7.29
N ASP A 385 -17.43 -18.69 6.89
CA ASP A 385 -16.88 -19.45 5.77
C ASP A 385 -15.36 -19.73 5.87
N LEU A 386 -14.85 -20.02 7.07
CA LEU A 386 -13.44 -20.35 7.30
C LEU A 386 -13.07 -21.75 6.75
N HIS A 387 -13.13 -21.93 5.43
CA HIS A 387 -13.05 -23.23 4.73
C HIS A 387 -11.77 -24.01 4.98
N HIS A 388 -10.64 -23.34 5.23
CA HIS A 388 -9.38 -24.02 5.53
C HIS A 388 -9.39 -24.79 6.87
N LEU A 389 -10.35 -24.50 7.75
CA LEU A 389 -10.59 -25.33 8.94
C LEU A 389 -11.17 -26.71 8.56
N GLN A 390 -11.86 -26.86 7.43
CA GLN A 390 -12.53 -28.13 7.08
C GLN A 390 -11.63 -29.15 6.37
N VAL A 391 -10.60 -28.71 5.62
CA VAL A 391 -10.01 -29.53 4.54
C VAL A 391 -8.95 -30.55 4.98
N HIS A 392 -8.43 -30.51 6.21
CA HIS A 392 -7.15 -31.18 6.51
C HIS A 392 -7.08 -32.27 7.58
N LEU A 393 -8.14 -32.69 8.29
CA LEU A 393 -7.95 -33.64 9.40
C LEU A 393 -9.12 -34.60 9.69
N ASP A 394 -8.73 -35.78 10.17
CA ASP A 394 -9.54 -36.85 10.76
C ASP A 394 -10.56 -36.34 11.79
N ASP A 395 -11.72 -36.99 11.85
CA ASP A 395 -12.89 -36.57 12.63
C ASP A 395 -12.63 -36.43 14.15
N GLU A 396 -11.60 -37.09 14.70
CA GLU A 396 -11.39 -37.21 16.14
C GLU A 396 -10.81 -35.96 16.83
N LYS A 397 -10.14 -35.05 16.11
CA LYS A 397 -9.52 -33.83 16.72
C LYS A 397 -10.31 -32.53 16.52
N LYS A 398 -11.57 -32.62 16.08
CA LYS A 398 -12.39 -31.44 15.74
C LYS A 398 -12.91 -30.65 16.94
N SER A 399 -12.94 -31.21 18.15
CA SER A 399 -13.55 -30.58 19.34
C SER A 399 -12.70 -29.52 20.04
N GLU A 400 -11.40 -29.42 19.74
CA GLU A 400 -10.47 -28.53 20.46
C GLU A 400 -9.94 -27.36 19.64
N ARG A 401 -10.42 -27.19 18.40
CA ARG A 401 -9.89 -26.16 17.50
C ARG A 401 -10.15 -24.76 18.02
N ARG A 402 -9.11 -23.96 17.94
CA ARG A 402 -9.08 -22.58 18.41
C ARG A 402 -8.50 -21.71 17.32
N ALA A 403 -9.13 -20.57 17.09
CA ALA A 403 -8.64 -19.58 16.15
C ALA A 403 -8.48 -18.23 16.84
N TYR A 404 -7.56 -17.43 16.33
CA TYR A 404 -7.43 -16.02 16.69
C TYR A 404 -7.03 -15.22 15.45
N PHE A 405 -7.14 -13.90 15.57
CA PHE A 405 -6.69 -12.97 14.55
C PHE A 405 -5.47 -12.23 15.08
N ARG A 406 -4.42 -12.17 14.26
CA ARG A 406 -3.28 -11.28 14.44
C ARG A 406 -3.50 -10.10 13.51
N MET A 407 -3.47 -8.89 14.06
CA MET A 407 -3.58 -7.67 13.27
C MET A 407 -2.36 -6.82 13.44
N SER A 408 -1.93 -6.17 12.36
CA SER A 408 -0.79 -5.28 12.41
C SER A 408 -0.98 -4.05 11.54
N VAL A 409 -0.48 -2.93 12.02
CA VAL A 409 -0.35 -1.68 11.27
C VAL A 409 1.07 -1.15 11.50
N GLY A 410 1.87 -1.09 10.43
CA GLY A 410 3.31 -0.82 10.55
C GLY A 410 3.98 -1.83 11.48
N HIS A 411 4.65 -1.34 12.52
CA HIS A 411 5.32 -2.18 13.54
C HIS A 411 4.42 -2.60 14.70
N HIS A 412 3.21 -2.06 14.81
CA HIS A 412 2.29 -2.40 15.90
C HIS A 412 1.55 -3.68 15.59
N ILE A 413 1.61 -4.66 16.49
CA ILE A 413 0.95 -5.96 16.35
C ILE A 413 0.05 -6.18 17.55
N LYS A 414 -1.24 -6.43 17.33
CA LYS A 414 -2.21 -6.84 18.36
C LYS A 414 -2.81 -8.20 18.01
N ARG A 415 -3.27 -8.93 19.02
CA ARG A 415 -3.87 -10.26 18.86
C ARG A 415 -5.26 -10.28 19.49
N SER A 416 -6.22 -10.86 18.79
CA SER A 416 -7.55 -11.08 19.35
C SER A 416 -7.58 -12.26 20.33
N LYS A 417 -8.60 -12.30 21.19
CA LYS A 417 -8.88 -13.46 22.04
C LYS A 417 -9.09 -14.68 21.16
N THR A 418 -8.59 -15.80 21.66
CA THR A 418 -8.76 -17.10 21.05
C THR A 418 -10.20 -17.56 21.22
N VAL A 419 -10.88 -17.88 20.12
CA VAL A 419 -12.25 -18.39 20.12
C VAL A 419 -12.23 -19.86 19.72
N ARG A 420 -13.00 -20.70 20.43
CA ARG A 420 -13.20 -22.09 20.03
C ARG A 420 -14.06 -22.14 18.77
N THR A 421 -13.48 -22.57 17.68
CA THR A 421 -14.18 -22.82 16.43
C THR A 421 -14.74 -24.24 16.52
N GLY A 422 -16.01 -24.37 16.91
CA GLY A 422 -16.68 -25.68 16.95
C GLY A 422 -16.86 -26.28 15.54
N LYS A 423 -17.85 -27.14 15.36
CA LYS A 423 -18.24 -27.64 14.02
C LYS A 423 -18.71 -26.53 13.06
N SER A 424 -18.97 -25.33 13.57
CA SER A 424 -19.38 -24.16 12.81
C SER A 424 -18.17 -23.42 12.25
N THR A 425 -18.21 -23.12 10.95
CA THR A 425 -17.24 -22.25 10.26
C THR A 425 -17.41 -20.76 10.60
N CYS A 426 -18.26 -20.44 11.57
CA CYS A 426 -18.61 -19.08 11.97
C CYS A 426 -18.35 -18.83 13.47
N GLY A 427 -17.93 -17.62 13.81
CA GLY A 427 -17.74 -17.18 15.20
C GLY A 427 -17.73 -15.66 15.35
N ALA A 428 -18.13 -15.17 16.52
CA ALA A 428 -18.11 -13.74 16.86
C ALA A 428 -16.87 -13.42 17.70
N TRP A 429 -16.09 -12.41 17.29
CA TRP A 429 -14.92 -11.94 18.04
C TRP A 429 -15.21 -10.70 18.89
N ASN A 430 -16.11 -9.82 18.42
CA ASN A 430 -16.57 -8.57 19.04
C ASN A 430 -15.49 -7.86 19.86
N GLN A 431 -14.30 -7.68 19.28
CA GLN A 431 -13.17 -7.03 19.95
C GLN A 431 -12.70 -5.84 19.14
N THR A 432 -12.38 -4.77 19.86
CA THR A 432 -11.86 -3.52 19.32
C THR A 432 -10.38 -3.38 19.64
N PHE A 433 -9.64 -2.84 18.69
CA PHE A 433 -8.21 -2.61 18.74
C PHE A 433 -7.92 -1.20 18.25
N CYS A 434 -6.90 -0.58 18.83
CA CYS A 434 -6.47 0.76 18.47
C CYS A 434 -5.00 0.71 18.05
N PHE A 435 -4.70 1.29 16.89
CA PHE A 435 -3.34 1.40 16.34
C PHE A 435 -3.02 2.87 16.04
N PRO A 436 -1.86 3.38 16.48
CA PRO A 436 -1.38 4.67 16.00
C PRO A 436 -0.91 4.53 14.56
N ILE A 437 -1.19 5.54 13.72
CA ILE A 437 -0.74 5.60 12.34
C ILE A 437 -0.17 6.97 12.00
N VAL A 438 0.87 6.96 11.17
CA VAL A 438 1.45 8.14 10.53
C VAL A 438 0.93 8.18 9.10
N ILE A 439 0.21 9.25 8.74
CA ILE A 439 -0.52 9.37 7.46
C ILE A 439 0.43 9.28 6.25
N ASP A 440 1.68 9.70 6.39
CA ASP A 440 2.63 9.80 5.29
C ASP A 440 3.24 8.46 4.84
N GLU A 441 3.01 7.36 5.57
CA GLU A 441 3.60 6.05 5.27
C GLU A 441 2.70 5.10 4.45
N ASN A 442 1.55 5.56 3.96
CA ASN A 442 0.51 4.70 3.35
C ASN A 442 0.18 3.47 4.23
N PRO A 443 -0.28 3.66 5.48
CA PRO A 443 -0.42 2.57 6.42
C PRO A 443 -1.42 1.51 5.92
N GLU A 444 -1.04 0.24 6.05
CA GLU A 444 -1.89 -0.91 5.76
C GLU A 444 -2.23 -1.65 7.05
N LEU A 445 -3.51 -1.99 7.23
CA LEU A 445 -3.96 -2.91 8.27
C LEU A 445 -3.96 -4.32 7.71
N HIS A 446 -3.05 -5.14 8.22
CA HIS A 446 -3.02 -6.57 7.93
C HIS A 446 -3.85 -7.31 8.97
N ILE A 447 -4.73 -8.21 8.50
CA ILE A 447 -5.49 -9.11 9.36
C ILE A 447 -5.14 -10.53 8.94
N LYS A 448 -4.64 -11.34 9.87
CA LYS A 448 -4.25 -12.73 9.65
C LYS A 448 -4.99 -13.63 10.62
N GLY A 449 -5.85 -14.52 10.10
CA GLY A 449 -6.47 -15.57 10.89
C GLY A 449 -5.51 -16.74 11.05
N GLU A 450 -5.32 -17.21 12.29
CA GLU A 450 -4.42 -18.31 12.63
C GLU A 450 -5.16 -19.35 13.49
N GLU A 451 -4.97 -20.63 13.18
CA GLU A 451 -5.47 -21.77 13.95
C GLU A 451 -4.38 -22.26 14.90
N CYS A 452 -4.66 -22.34 16.20
CA CYS A 452 -3.74 -22.89 17.20
C CYS A 452 -4.22 -24.25 17.70
N PHE A 453 -3.27 -25.16 17.89
CA PHE A 453 -3.52 -26.55 18.29
C PHE A 453 -3.18 -26.82 19.77
N GLY A 454 -2.69 -25.81 20.51
CA GLY A 454 -2.38 -25.91 21.93
C GLY A 454 -2.89 -24.72 22.75
N ASP A 455 -2.81 -24.85 24.08
CA ASP A 455 -3.14 -23.82 25.06
C ASP A 455 -2.03 -22.76 25.24
N GLY A 456 -0.90 -22.92 24.54
CA GLY A 456 0.26 -22.05 24.63
C GLY A 456 -0.02 -20.64 24.10
N PRO A 457 0.19 -19.56 24.87
CA PRO A 457 -0.02 -18.19 24.41
C PRO A 457 0.92 -17.75 23.28
N TYR A 458 1.94 -18.55 22.92
CA TYR A 458 2.96 -18.20 21.92
C TYR A 458 3.12 -19.20 20.77
N GLU A 459 2.27 -20.24 20.69
CA GLU A 459 2.36 -21.16 19.55
C GLU A 459 1.94 -20.45 18.26
N MET A 460 2.84 -20.46 17.25
CA MET A 460 2.51 -19.94 15.93
C MET A 460 1.44 -20.84 15.31
N GLY A 461 0.24 -20.28 15.17
CA GLY A 461 -0.86 -20.99 14.54
C GLY A 461 -0.67 -21.16 13.03
N LYS A 462 -1.27 -22.21 12.48
CA LYS A 462 -1.35 -22.41 11.03
C LYS A 462 -2.23 -21.30 10.44
N ALA A 463 -1.75 -20.64 9.38
CA ALA A 463 -2.51 -19.57 8.75
C ALA A 463 -3.80 -20.11 8.11
N ILE A 464 -4.95 -19.57 8.53
CA ILE A 464 -6.27 -19.81 7.93
C ILE A 464 -6.43 -18.91 6.70
N GLY A 465 -5.96 -17.66 6.81
CA GLY A 465 -5.91 -16.71 5.72
C GLY A 465 -5.51 -15.33 6.18
N MET A 466 -5.31 -14.44 5.22
CA MET A 466 -4.97 -13.05 5.48
C MET A 466 -5.64 -12.09 4.50
N CYS A 467 -5.83 -10.85 4.94
CA CYS A 467 -6.16 -9.73 4.07
C CYS A 467 -5.33 -8.50 4.46
N SER A 468 -4.99 -7.68 3.48
CA SER A 468 -4.43 -6.33 3.70
C SER A 468 -5.49 -5.29 3.37
N LEU A 469 -5.62 -4.29 4.22
CA LEU A 469 -6.56 -3.20 4.10
C LEU A 469 -5.78 -1.88 4.07
N PRO A 470 -5.63 -1.23 2.90
CA PRO A 470 -4.99 0.08 2.84
C PRO A 470 -5.84 1.09 3.59
N LEU A 471 -5.31 1.65 4.69
CA LEU A 471 -6.09 2.53 5.57
C LEU A 471 -6.45 3.86 4.91
N TRP A 472 -5.64 4.29 3.94
CA TRP A 472 -5.91 5.46 3.10
C TRP A 472 -7.14 5.31 2.19
N ALA A 473 -7.68 4.09 2.02
CA ALA A 473 -8.89 3.85 1.24
C ALA A 473 -10.18 4.13 2.01
N PHE A 474 -10.08 4.43 3.32
CA PHE A 474 -11.22 4.66 4.19
C PHE A 474 -11.31 6.13 4.60
N PRO A 475 -12.53 6.69 4.68
CA PRO A 475 -12.73 8.07 5.12
C PRO A 475 -12.32 8.26 6.60
N PRO A 476 -11.59 9.34 6.93
CA PRO A 476 -11.35 9.71 8.32
C PRO A 476 -12.66 10.15 8.99
N ASP A 477 -12.74 9.96 10.31
CA ASP A 477 -13.83 10.33 11.21
C ASP A 477 -15.21 9.73 10.86
N GLN A 478 -15.27 8.79 9.92
CA GLN A 478 -16.48 8.09 9.54
C GLN A 478 -16.34 6.59 9.82
N PRO A 479 -17.22 5.99 10.66
CA PRO A 479 -17.20 4.56 10.88
C PRO A 479 -17.65 3.82 9.62
N VAL A 480 -16.86 2.83 9.20
CA VAL A 480 -17.14 1.98 8.05
C VAL A 480 -17.28 0.54 8.51
N LYS A 481 -18.38 -0.11 8.09
CA LYS A 481 -18.63 -1.53 8.35
C LYS A 481 -18.64 -2.31 7.03
N PHE A 482 -17.81 -3.33 6.90
CA PHE A 482 -17.71 -4.13 5.67
C PHE A 482 -17.21 -5.55 5.93
N TRP A 483 -17.38 -6.44 4.95
CA TRP A 483 -16.79 -7.78 4.96
C TRP A 483 -15.44 -7.77 4.24
N ALA A 484 -14.38 -8.19 4.92
CA ALA A 484 -13.06 -8.41 4.36
C ALA A 484 -12.87 -9.90 4.04
N CYS A 485 -12.42 -10.19 2.82
CA CYS A 485 -12.15 -11.58 2.40
C CYS A 485 -10.75 -11.98 2.83
N LEU A 486 -10.65 -12.99 3.69
CA LEU A 486 -9.40 -13.68 4.00
C LEU A 486 -9.02 -14.55 2.81
N ARG A 487 -7.75 -14.53 2.43
CA ARG A 487 -7.20 -15.34 1.34
C ARG A 487 -6.12 -16.27 1.86
N SER A 488 -5.95 -17.41 1.19
CA SER A 488 -4.95 -18.41 1.58
C SER A 488 -3.50 -17.90 1.50
N SER A 489 -3.25 -16.82 0.75
CA SER A 489 -2.01 -16.04 0.80
C SER A 489 -2.33 -14.54 0.77
N GLY A 490 -1.32 -13.70 1.03
CA GLY A 490 -1.45 -12.24 0.95
C GLY A 490 -1.76 -11.71 -0.46
N HIS A 491 -1.67 -12.55 -1.49
CA HIS A 491 -2.00 -12.17 -2.86
C HIS A 491 -3.51 -12.12 -3.10
N ILE A 492 -3.97 -11.05 -3.74
CA ILE A 492 -5.39 -10.83 -4.09
C ILE A 492 -5.95 -11.90 -5.05
N SER A 493 -5.09 -12.62 -5.78
CA SER A 493 -5.45 -13.71 -6.68
C SER A 493 -5.66 -15.05 -5.97
N SER A 494 -5.23 -15.18 -4.71
CA SER A 494 -5.37 -16.43 -3.97
C SER A 494 -6.84 -16.74 -3.64
N PRO A 495 -7.21 -18.02 -3.57
CA PRO A 495 -8.53 -18.45 -3.14
C PRO A 495 -8.98 -17.78 -1.84
N ILE A 496 -10.28 -17.48 -1.76
CA ILE A 496 -10.89 -16.95 -0.53
C ILE A 496 -10.95 -18.11 0.47
N SER A 497 -10.35 -17.91 1.64
CA SER A 497 -10.32 -18.87 2.73
C SER A 497 -11.34 -18.58 3.83
N GLY A 498 -11.97 -17.40 3.80
CA GLY A 498 -13.12 -17.02 4.60
C GLY A 498 -13.41 -15.52 4.54
N LYS A 499 -14.35 -15.05 5.35
CA LYS A 499 -14.69 -13.63 5.45
C LYS A 499 -14.73 -13.19 6.90
N VAL A 500 -14.36 -11.95 7.15
CA VAL A 500 -14.43 -11.33 8.47
C VAL A 500 -15.08 -9.97 8.40
N GLN A 501 -16.02 -9.70 9.29
CA GLN A 501 -16.69 -8.42 9.39
C GLN A 501 -15.79 -7.45 10.13
N VAL A 502 -15.46 -6.35 9.46
CA VAL A 502 -14.58 -5.30 9.96
C VAL A 502 -15.39 -4.05 10.19
N HIS A 503 -15.24 -3.47 11.39
CA HIS A 503 -15.72 -2.15 11.73
C HIS A 503 -14.49 -1.26 11.91
N LEU A 504 -14.31 -0.26 11.04
CA LEU A 504 -13.13 0.59 11.01
C LEU A 504 -13.54 2.05 11.25
N LEU A 505 -12.81 2.73 12.12
CA LEU A 505 -12.91 4.17 12.34
C LEU A 505 -11.49 4.72 12.43
N ILE A 506 -11.17 5.75 11.64
CA ILE A 506 -9.87 6.42 11.67
C ILE A 506 -10.11 7.80 12.26
N THR A 507 -9.67 8.06 13.48
CA THR A 507 -9.84 9.35 14.15
C THR A 507 -8.54 10.12 14.22
N GLU A 508 -8.58 11.43 14.05
CA GLU A 508 -7.47 12.29 14.46
C GLU A 508 -7.40 12.33 15.99
N THR A 509 -6.22 12.06 16.56
CA THR A 509 -5.99 12.22 18.00
C THR A 509 -5.09 13.41 18.25
N VAL A 510 -5.57 14.31 19.11
CA VAL A 510 -4.75 15.34 19.75
C VAL A 510 -4.24 14.73 21.05
N HIS A 511 -2.92 14.50 21.14
CA HIS A 511 -2.13 14.01 22.27
C HIS A 511 -2.87 13.52 23.54
N ASP A 512 -2.87 12.19 23.76
CA ASP A 512 -2.64 11.48 25.04
C ASP A 512 -3.02 10.00 24.84
N TRP A 513 -2.05 9.16 24.43
CA TRP A 513 -2.30 7.78 23.99
C TRP A 513 -1.79 6.70 24.95
N GLU A 514 -0.98 7.05 25.96
CA GLU A 514 -0.28 6.06 26.78
C GLU A 514 -1.18 5.29 27.78
N ASP A 515 -2.43 5.68 28.02
CA ASP A 515 -3.26 5.10 29.11
C ASP A 515 -4.58 4.41 28.71
N ARG A 516 -4.88 4.21 27.41
CA ARG A 516 -6.23 3.78 26.97
C ARG A 516 -6.46 2.30 26.65
N ASP A 517 -5.51 1.41 26.90
CA ASP A 517 -5.62 -0.01 26.46
C ASP A 517 -6.55 -0.90 27.34
N SER A 518 -7.53 -0.37 28.08
CA SER A 518 -8.38 -1.19 28.98
C SER A 518 -9.84 -0.77 29.22
N GLY A 519 -10.54 -0.15 28.25
CA GLY A 519 -11.98 0.17 28.40
C GLY A 519 -12.85 -0.28 27.22
N ASP A 520 -13.78 -1.21 27.46
CA ASP A 520 -14.90 -1.53 26.55
C ASP A 520 -15.78 -0.28 26.37
N LEU A 521 -15.52 0.50 25.31
CA LEU A 521 -16.22 1.76 24.99
C LEU A 521 -17.51 1.56 24.17
N PHE A 522 -18.00 0.33 24.04
CA PHE A 522 -19.31 0.02 23.46
C PHE A 522 -20.23 -0.53 24.55
N HIS A 523 -20.88 0.35 25.30
CA HIS A 523 -21.99 -0.05 26.17
C HIS A 523 -23.22 -0.39 25.31
N GLU A 524 -23.67 -1.65 25.36
CA GLU A 524 -25.07 -1.99 25.07
C GLU A 524 -25.99 -1.33 26.10
N PRO A 525 -27.19 -0.84 25.71
CA PRO A 525 -28.13 -0.28 26.66
C PRO A 525 -28.71 -1.37 27.57
N VAL A 526 -28.47 -1.23 28.88
CA VAL A 526 -29.08 -2.02 29.94
C VAL A 526 -30.59 -1.75 29.98
N SER A 527 -31.40 -2.77 29.70
CA SER A 527 -32.85 -2.71 29.87
C SER A 527 -33.25 -2.93 31.33
N LEU A 528 -33.80 -1.92 31.99
CA LEU A 528 -34.50 -2.03 33.28
C LEU A 528 -35.86 -1.35 33.18
N ASN A 529 -36.91 -2.13 33.40
CA ASN A 529 -38.16 -1.76 34.10
C ASN A 529 -38.78 -3.10 34.54
N SER A 530 -39.22 -3.28 35.78
CA SER A 530 -40.17 -2.43 36.49
C SER A 530 -40.01 -2.53 38.01
N THR A 531 -40.25 -1.40 38.66
CA THR A 531 -40.52 -1.24 40.09
C THR A 531 -41.97 -1.62 40.41
N SER A 532 -42.18 -2.22 41.58
CA SER A 532 -43.38 -1.97 42.40
C SER A 532 -42.96 -1.24 43.68
N VAL A 533 -43.58 -0.08 43.87
CA VAL A 533 -43.36 0.89 44.95
C VAL A 533 -43.93 0.41 46.29
N LYS A 534 -43.22 0.70 47.40
CA LYS A 534 -43.81 1.24 48.64
C LYS A 534 -42.82 2.19 49.34
N GLU A 535 -43.26 3.45 49.41
CA GLU A 535 -43.11 4.51 50.43
C GLU A 535 -41.85 4.61 51.32
N GLY A 536 -41.34 5.85 51.41
CA GLY A 536 -40.43 6.30 52.47
C GLY A 536 -39.78 7.64 52.16
N THR A 537 -40.29 8.70 52.79
CA THR A 537 -39.92 10.12 52.82
C THR A 537 -38.44 10.46 53.10
N ASP A 538 -37.93 11.50 52.44
CA ASP A 538 -37.47 12.80 53.00
C ASP A 538 -36.16 13.42 52.44
N GLU A 539 -36.34 14.70 52.04
CA GLU A 539 -35.48 15.89 52.02
C GLU A 539 -34.08 16.01 51.34
N MET A 540 -34.05 17.03 50.47
CA MET A 540 -33.03 18.08 50.21
C MET A 540 -31.58 17.71 49.83
N ARG A 541 -31.20 18.00 48.58
CA ARG A 541 -30.26 19.11 48.23
C ARG A 541 -30.06 19.31 46.72
N GLU A 542 -29.79 20.57 46.36
CA GLU A 542 -29.50 21.13 45.04
C GLU A 542 -28.33 20.47 44.29
N ASN A 543 -28.44 20.34 42.96
CA ASN A 543 -27.64 21.13 42.02
C ASN A 543 -27.98 20.87 40.54
N SER A 544 -27.88 21.95 39.77
CA SER A 544 -28.09 22.07 38.33
C SER A 544 -27.22 21.15 37.47
N ARG A 545 -27.79 20.52 36.43
CA ARG A 545 -27.16 20.35 35.09
C ARG A 545 -28.12 19.78 34.03
N LYS A 546 -28.16 20.51 32.91
CA LYS A 546 -28.20 20.11 31.49
C LYS A 546 -29.06 18.91 31.08
N GLU A 547 -30.04 19.20 30.25
CA GLU A 547 -30.89 18.26 29.51
C GLU A 547 -30.06 17.42 28.51
N ASN A 548 -30.20 16.10 28.64
CA ASN A 548 -29.94 15.08 27.63
C ASN A 548 -31.30 14.52 27.20
N HIS A 549 -31.54 14.37 25.90
CA HIS A 549 -32.63 13.54 25.40
C HIS A 549 -32.16 12.08 25.34
N SER A 550 -32.89 11.17 26.02
CA SER A 550 -32.57 9.74 26.08
C SER A 550 -33.44 8.89 25.13
N LEU A 551 -32.73 7.97 24.49
CA LEU A 551 -33.06 6.57 24.22
C LEU A 551 -34.09 5.97 25.20
N LEU A 552 -35.36 5.86 24.80
CA LEU A 552 -36.25 4.72 25.14
C LEU A 552 -37.57 4.74 24.34
N SER A 553 -37.54 4.28 23.10
CA SER A 553 -38.74 3.66 22.49
C SER A 553 -38.44 2.50 21.54
N LEU A 554 -37.16 2.12 21.43
CA LEU A 554 -36.77 0.79 20.99
C LEU A 554 -36.95 -0.20 22.15
N LEU A 555 -38.05 -0.96 22.06
CA LEU A 555 -38.10 -2.41 22.25
C LEU A 555 -38.29 -3.00 23.65
N CYS A 556 -39.44 -3.65 23.81
CA CYS A 556 -39.69 -4.91 24.53
C CYS A 556 -40.91 -5.55 23.83
N CYS A 557 -41.10 -6.84 23.55
CA CYS A 557 -40.41 -8.13 23.68
C CYS A 557 -41.16 -9.08 22.69
N GLY A 558 -40.61 -10.16 22.14
CA GLY A 558 -40.47 -11.45 22.82
C GLY A 558 -41.49 -12.50 22.33
N LEU A 559 -40.95 -13.58 21.77
CA LEU A 559 -41.58 -14.80 21.22
C LEU A 559 -42.79 -15.39 21.98
N ARG A 560 -43.78 -15.91 21.23
CA ARG A 560 -44.52 -17.15 21.58
C ARG A 560 -44.74 -18.06 20.37
N LYS A 561 -44.53 -19.36 20.60
CA LYS A 561 -44.69 -20.52 19.69
C LYS A 561 -46.15 -20.78 19.31
N GLY A 562 -46.38 -21.33 18.12
CA GLY A 562 -47.58 -22.14 17.84
C GLY A 562 -47.88 -22.48 16.37
N ARG A 563 -47.62 -23.74 15.99
CA ARG A 563 -48.28 -24.57 14.95
C ARG A 563 -48.25 -24.18 13.45
N LYS A 564 -47.76 -25.12 12.63
CA LYS A 564 -47.96 -25.31 11.16
C LYS A 564 -49.34 -25.94 10.88
N PRO A 565 -49.74 -26.20 9.60
CA PRO A 565 -49.62 -25.41 8.35
C PRO A 565 -50.97 -25.37 7.58
N ALA A 566 -51.09 -24.55 6.53
CA ALA A 566 -52.05 -24.79 5.44
C ALA A 566 -51.61 -24.15 4.12
N GLU A 567 -51.93 -24.86 3.06
CA GLU A 567 -51.66 -24.65 1.64
C GLU A 567 -52.38 -23.42 1.06
N GLN A 568 -51.83 -22.88 -0.03
CA GLN A 568 -52.54 -22.39 -1.25
C GLN A 568 -51.45 -21.78 -2.16
N LYS A 569 -50.93 -22.49 -3.18
CA LYS A 569 -51.47 -22.58 -4.55
C LYS A 569 -52.12 -21.28 -5.03
N TYR A 570 -51.41 -20.53 -5.88
CA TYR A 570 -51.95 -20.03 -7.14
C TYR A 570 -50.85 -20.01 -8.20
N GLN A 571 -51.18 -20.60 -9.32
CA GLN A 571 -50.45 -20.71 -10.58
C GLN A 571 -51.37 -20.15 -11.67
N LEU A 572 -50.80 -19.75 -12.81
CA LEU A 572 -51.39 -19.06 -13.99
C LEU A 572 -51.52 -17.54 -13.83
N LEU A 573 -51.12 -16.70 -14.80
CA LEU A 573 -51.18 -16.88 -16.26
C LEU A 573 -49.90 -16.43 -17.00
N GLU A 574 -49.58 -17.22 -18.03
CA GLU A 574 -48.87 -16.84 -19.25
C GLU A 574 -49.74 -15.91 -20.13
N ASP A 575 -49.12 -15.38 -21.18
CA ASP A 575 -49.69 -14.68 -22.35
C ASP A 575 -49.80 -13.15 -22.28
N LEU A 576 -48.81 -12.48 -22.91
CA LEU A 576 -49.06 -11.74 -24.16
C LEU A 576 -47.72 -11.30 -24.78
N ASP A 577 -47.33 -12.05 -25.81
CA ASP A 577 -46.65 -11.52 -26.99
C ASP A 577 -47.52 -10.42 -27.65
N ASP A 578 -46.87 -9.55 -28.44
CA ASP A 578 -47.41 -8.48 -29.30
C ASP A 578 -47.68 -7.11 -28.66
N LEU A 579 -46.62 -6.27 -28.61
CA LEU A 579 -46.57 -4.91 -29.23
C LEU A 579 -45.18 -4.25 -29.14
#